data_AF-A0A6A7ZDU7-F1
#
_entry.id   AF-A0A6A7ZDU7-F1
#
_cell.length_a   1.000
_cell.length_b   1.000
_cell.length_c   1.000
_cell.angle_alpha   90.00
_cell.angle_beta   90.00
_cell.angle_gamma   90.00
#
_symmetry.space_group_name_H-M   'P 1'
#
loop_
_entity.id
_entity.type
_entity.pdbx_description
1 polymer ?
#
loop_
_entity_poly.entity_id
_entity_poly.type
_entity_poly.pdbx_seq_one_letter_code
_entity_poly.pdbx_strand_id
1 'polypeptide(L)'
;MKTLSSTPDFLARFVALGSFPQDQFLPRPTFKNVVAEAFKQAMLEAYPGLKADVSHAHISQSLPSADAQPAPAPDPPSTWRLIAPSTLLIQGFIDQRTLNLSADRHRLTIDQKVENPAPLSVSMATLEKLLNEWAPQVIDVFAQALIHFWSTPSPAGVSPWLWLSRVLQVGLSATHNDTHRQPALTQEQSAGLGALSGFADKEQRLKLTMETPLHAYLVNIDTTDAQGPRRLQIPGLALITRSIGERLIVMAWSLADGIELFDSLQDFAQTLPRRIPGLADDSPVVWSAYEPEGHFFQALAQTLLDKTLRTLTALGQTARAERWSAGRLALALDEEALMFHFFSAQESKDFEQLVSKLPQWLTTAARADIRAYSRLLANQVAQQQSAEGKTFLDDIPTLLDFALQTLNARMQQDHPDDPVDAARIDIHDIAIQDLKMAWLTEDVMPLTEFSLTYVGGKPAAFIQVKERSGLPLPTWLNPSYIKNLLEEIDVGSLYISLLKANLVDDAEQVTKRKALFKSQLQA
;
A
#
# COMPACT_ATOMS: atom_id res chain seq x y z
N MET A 1 0.48 -11.59 18.99
CA MET A 1 0.57 -10.67 17.85
C MET A 1 -0.54 -9.64 17.97
N LYS A 2 -0.24 -8.33 17.93
CA LYS A 2 -1.27 -7.31 17.75
C LYS A 2 -1.87 -7.51 16.35
N THR A 3 -3.18 -7.65 16.26
CA THR A 3 -3.91 -7.75 14.98
C THR A 3 -3.66 -6.47 14.18
N LEU A 4 -2.99 -6.60 13.03
CA LEU A 4 -2.62 -5.49 12.14
C LEU A 4 -3.82 -4.90 11.40
N SER A 5 -4.99 -5.54 11.46
CA SER A 5 -6.26 -5.02 10.95
C SER A 5 -7.43 -5.73 11.63
N SER A 6 -8.53 -5.02 11.87
CA SER A 6 -9.83 -5.60 12.25
C SER A 6 -10.66 -6.03 11.04
N THR A 7 -10.20 -5.74 9.81
CA THR A 7 -10.83 -6.18 8.58
C THR A 7 -10.41 -7.61 8.28
N PRO A 8 -11.35 -8.59 8.29
CA PRO A 8 -11.02 -10.01 8.18
C PRO A 8 -10.26 -10.36 6.89
N ASP A 9 -10.48 -9.60 5.81
CA ASP A 9 -10.01 -9.92 4.47
C ASP A 9 -8.84 -9.00 4.00
N PHE A 10 -8.15 -8.37 4.96
CA PHE A 10 -7.10 -7.38 4.67
C PHE A 10 -6.00 -7.93 3.76
N LEU A 11 -5.50 -9.14 4.03
CA LEU A 11 -4.41 -9.77 3.27
C LEU A 11 -4.85 -10.23 1.87
N ALA A 12 -6.08 -10.74 1.75
CA ALA A 12 -6.67 -11.19 0.48
C ALA A 12 -6.68 -10.06 -0.58
N ARG A 13 -6.87 -8.81 -0.16
CA ARG A 13 -6.83 -7.62 -1.02
C ARG A 13 -5.43 -7.30 -1.57
N PHE A 14 -4.34 -7.52 -0.82
CA PHE A 14 -2.99 -7.21 -1.32
C PHE A 14 -2.55 -8.15 -2.44
N VAL A 15 -3.01 -9.40 -2.42
CA VAL A 15 -2.82 -10.35 -3.53
C VAL A 15 -3.43 -9.80 -4.82
N ALA A 16 -4.63 -9.23 -4.73
CA ALA A 16 -5.33 -8.65 -5.88
C ALA A 16 -4.66 -7.36 -6.38
N LEU A 17 -4.31 -6.43 -5.48
CA LEU A 17 -3.75 -5.11 -5.81
C LEU A 17 -2.27 -5.14 -6.24
N GLY A 18 -1.47 -6.08 -5.71
CA GLY A 18 -0.05 -6.23 -6.03
C GLY A 18 0.23 -6.62 -7.48
N SER A 19 -0.82 -6.97 -8.24
CA SER A 19 -0.73 -7.41 -9.63
C SER A 19 -0.78 -6.28 -10.66
N PHE A 20 -0.93 -4.99 -10.28
CA PHE A 20 -1.08 -3.89 -11.26
C PHE A 20 0.17 -3.76 -12.15
N PRO A 21 0.09 -4.10 -13.44
CA PRO A 21 1.23 -4.01 -14.33
C PRO A 21 1.31 -2.59 -14.91
N GLN A 22 1.67 -1.61 -14.08
CA GLN A 22 1.73 -0.19 -14.50
C GLN A 22 2.55 -0.01 -15.79
N ASP A 23 3.64 -0.76 -15.93
CA ASP A 23 4.55 -0.68 -17.09
C ASP A 23 3.97 -1.31 -18.37
N GLN A 24 2.82 -1.99 -18.31
CA GLN A 24 2.14 -2.56 -19.48
C GLN A 24 1.04 -1.65 -20.04
N PHE A 25 0.62 -0.62 -19.32
CA PHE A 25 -0.42 0.32 -19.78
C PHE A 25 0.20 1.61 -20.33
N LEU A 26 -0.62 2.38 -21.05
CA LEU A 26 -0.26 3.74 -21.44
C LEU A 26 0.11 4.57 -20.19
N PRO A 27 0.98 5.59 -20.32
CA PRO A 27 1.20 6.54 -19.24
C PRO A 27 -0.13 7.15 -18.83
N ARG A 28 -0.42 7.12 -17.53
CA ARG A 28 -1.65 7.73 -17.00
C ARG A 28 -1.69 9.22 -17.35
N PRO A 29 -2.82 9.75 -17.84
CA PRO A 29 -2.96 11.18 -18.11
C PRO A 29 -2.85 11.99 -16.81
N THR A 30 -2.12 13.10 -16.85
CA THR A 30 -2.14 14.11 -15.79
C THR A 30 -2.92 15.33 -16.25
N PHE A 31 -3.59 16.01 -15.32
CA PHE A 31 -4.49 17.11 -15.60
C PHE A 31 -3.81 18.21 -16.42
N LYS A 32 -2.62 18.66 -16.00
CA LYS A 32 -1.86 19.70 -16.71
C LYS A 32 -1.46 19.28 -18.12
N ASN A 33 -1.03 18.03 -18.31
CA ASN A 33 -0.60 17.56 -19.63
C ASN A 33 -1.78 17.42 -20.58
N VAL A 34 -2.92 16.92 -20.08
CA VAL A 34 -4.15 16.81 -20.88
C VAL A 34 -4.65 18.18 -21.31
N VAL A 35 -4.67 19.17 -20.40
CA VAL A 35 -5.07 20.54 -20.75
C VAL A 35 -4.08 21.17 -21.75
N ALA A 36 -2.78 20.92 -21.60
CA ALA A 36 -1.77 21.40 -22.55
C ALA A 36 -1.93 20.77 -23.95
N GLU A 37 -2.22 19.47 -24.01
CA GLU A 37 -2.45 18.77 -25.29
C GLU A 37 -3.75 19.26 -25.95
N ALA A 38 -4.82 19.47 -25.18
CA ALA A 38 -6.07 20.05 -25.71
C ALA A 38 -5.85 21.46 -26.28
N PHE A 39 -5.08 22.30 -25.58
CA PHE A 39 -4.69 23.62 -26.10
C PHE A 39 -3.91 23.51 -27.40
N LYS A 40 -2.95 22.58 -27.49
CA LYS A 40 -2.16 22.35 -28.69
C LYS A 40 -3.03 21.93 -29.87
N GLN A 41 -3.96 20.99 -29.68
CA GLN A 41 -4.88 20.56 -30.73
C GLN A 41 -5.75 21.72 -31.23
N ALA A 42 -6.34 22.49 -30.30
CA ALA A 42 -7.12 23.68 -30.65
C ALA A 42 -6.29 24.74 -31.42
N MET A 43 -5.01 24.90 -31.08
CA MET A 43 -4.09 25.79 -31.79
C MET A 43 -3.77 25.32 -33.21
N LEU A 44 -3.57 24.01 -33.40
CA LEU A 44 -3.31 23.42 -34.73
C LEU A 44 -4.53 23.56 -35.64
N GLU A 45 -5.74 23.42 -35.09
CA GLU A 45 -7.00 23.65 -35.82
C GLU A 45 -7.19 25.12 -36.19
N ALA A 46 -6.95 26.04 -35.25
CA ALA A 46 -7.08 27.47 -35.49
C ALA A 46 -5.99 28.03 -36.41
N TYR A 47 -4.80 27.42 -36.42
CA TYR A 47 -3.65 27.84 -37.22
C TYR A 47 -2.92 26.66 -37.89
N PRO A 48 -3.50 26.03 -38.92
CA PRO A 48 -2.90 24.87 -39.58
C PRO A 48 -1.53 25.15 -40.23
N GLY A 49 -1.25 26.43 -40.57
CA GLY A 49 0.01 26.87 -41.15
C GLY A 49 1.11 27.21 -40.13
N LEU A 50 0.84 27.11 -38.82
CA LEU A 50 1.82 27.41 -37.78
C LEU A 50 2.89 26.31 -37.73
N LYS A 51 4.11 26.64 -38.16
CA LYS A 51 5.24 25.69 -38.20
C LYS A 51 5.91 25.46 -36.83
N ALA A 52 5.52 26.21 -35.81
CA ALA A 52 6.11 26.16 -34.48
C ALA A 52 5.43 25.09 -33.60
N ASP A 53 6.21 24.32 -32.86
CA ASP A 53 5.67 23.39 -31.87
C ASP A 53 5.18 24.16 -30.63
N VAL A 54 3.86 24.25 -30.48
CA VAL A 54 3.22 24.96 -29.37
C VAL A 54 3.16 24.13 -28.08
N SER A 55 3.67 22.89 -28.07
CA SER A 55 3.71 22.03 -26.87
C SER A 55 4.48 22.67 -25.70
N HIS A 56 5.45 23.53 -26.01
CA HIS A 56 6.24 24.28 -25.04
C HIS A 56 6.01 25.80 -25.12
N ALA A 57 4.89 26.23 -25.71
CA ALA A 57 4.58 27.64 -25.81
C ALA A 57 4.22 28.23 -24.44
N HIS A 58 4.52 29.52 -24.29
CA HIS A 58 4.18 30.35 -23.16
C HIS A 58 3.43 31.59 -23.64
N ILE A 59 2.50 32.06 -22.81
CA ILE A 59 1.95 33.41 -22.94
C ILE A 59 2.82 34.31 -22.08
N SER A 60 3.60 35.17 -22.73
CA SER A 60 4.43 36.16 -22.06
C SER A 60 3.60 37.40 -21.76
N GLN A 61 3.60 37.84 -20.51
CA GLN A 61 2.93 39.06 -20.05
C GLN A 61 3.96 40.12 -19.66
N SER A 62 3.85 41.33 -20.21
CA SER A 62 4.71 42.46 -19.83
C SER A 62 4.36 42.97 -18.43
N LEU A 63 5.36 43.03 -17.55
CA LEU A 63 5.27 43.65 -16.23
C LEU A 63 5.81 45.08 -16.27
N PRO A 64 5.12 46.06 -15.65
CA PRO A 64 5.69 47.39 -15.49
C PRO A 64 6.89 47.33 -14.54
N SER A 65 8.04 47.85 -14.97
CA SER A 65 9.27 47.89 -14.16
C SER A 65 9.09 48.80 -12.95
N ALA A 66 9.36 48.29 -11.74
CA ALA A 66 9.18 49.01 -10.47
C ALA A 66 10.12 50.24 -10.33
N ASP A 67 11.22 50.27 -11.08
CA ASP A 67 12.22 51.37 -11.07
C ASP A 67 12.07 52.34 -12.26
N ALA A 68 10.94 52.34 -12.97
CA ALA A 68 10.76 53.23 -14.12
C ALA A 68 10.59 54.70 -13.69
N GLN A 69 11.71 55.42 -13.60
CA GLN A 69 11.71 56.89 -13.66
C GLN A 69 11.11 57.32 -15.01
N PRO A 70 10.31 58.41 -15.06
CA PRO A 70 9.71 58.89 -16.30
C PRO A 70 10.81 59.49 -17.18
N ALA A 71 11.46 58.66 -18.00
CA ALA A 71 12.43 59.08 -19.00
C ALA A 71 11.79 59.08 -20.40
N PRO A 72 12.10 60.06 -21.26
CA PRO A 72 11.60 60.13 -22.63
C PRO A 72 12.51 59.29 -23.55
N ALA A 73 12.34 57.97 -23.54
CA ALA A 73 12.97 57.05 -24.50
C ALA A 73 11.97 55.92 -24.85
N PRO A 74 12.02 55.37 -26.08
CA PRO A 74 11.01 54.42 -26.53
C PRO A 74 11.22 53.07 -25.83
N ASP A 75 10.26 52.75 -24.96
CA ASP A 75 10.07 51.51 -24.22
C ASP A 75 11.11 51.13 -23.14
N PRO A 76 10.76 51.18 -21.84
CA PRO A 76 11.61 50.67 -20.77
C PRO A 76 11.82 49.15 -20.91
N PRO A 77 12.94 48.59 -20.38
CA PRO A 77 13.17 47.15 -20.38
C PRO A 77 12.06 46.47 -19.60
N SER A 78 11.13 45.85 -20.32
CA SER A 78 9.99 45.14 -19.74
C SER A 78 10.46 43.73 -19.39
N THR A 79 10.39 43.35 -18.12
CA THR A 79 10.56 41.94 -17.74
C THR A 79 9.27 41.19 -18.06
N TRP A 80 9.39 40.07 -18.77
CA TRP A 80 8.23 39.29 -19.22
C TRP A 80 7.97 38.10 -18.31
N ARG A 81 6.77 38.01 -17.74
CA ARG A 81 6.34 36.81 -17.04
C ARG A 81 5.88 35.77 -18.06
N LEU A 82 6.53 34.61 -18.10
CA LEU A 82 6.10 33.47 -18.91
C LEU A 82 5.07 32.63 -18.15
N ILE A 83 3.92 32.40 -18.76
CA ILE A 83 2.83 31.60 -18.18
C ILE A 83 2.46 30.50 -19.17
N ALA A 84 2.44 29.25 -18.73
CA ALA A 84 1.96 28.14 -19.56
C ALA A 84 0.47 28.34 -19.91
N PRO A 85 0.06 28.14 -21.19
CA PRO A 85 -1.34 28.24 -21.60
C PRO A 85 -2.28 27.34 -20.79
N SER A 86 -1.82 26.14 -20.42
CA SER A 86 -2.59 25.24 -19.55
C SER A 86 -2.87 25.85 -18.18
N THR A 87 -1.92 26.58 -17.59
CA THR A 87 -2.14 27.31 -16.33
C THR A 87 -3.19 28.40 -16.50
N LEU A 88 -3.21 29.12 -17.64
CA LEU A 88 -4.23 30.14 -17.91
C LEU A 88 -5.62 29.55 -18.12
N LEU A 89 -5.73 28.42 -18.84
CA LEU A 89 -6.99 27.69 -19.00
C LEU A 89 -7.55 27.23 -17.64
N ILE A 90 -6.69 26.64 -16.80
CA ILE A 90 -7.08 26.20 -15.46
C ILE A 90 -7.47 27.40 -14.58
N GLN A 91 -6.72 28.51 -14.66
CA GLN A 91 -7.04 29.71 -13.90
C GLN A 91 -8.36 30.34 -14.38
N GLY A 92 -8.61 30.38 -15.69
CA GLY A 92 -9.87 30.83 -16.27
C GLY A 92 -11.07 29.98 -15.84
N PHE A 93 -10.88 28.65 -15.74
CA PHE A 93 -11.88 27.74 -15.19
C PHE A 93 -12.26 28.09 -13.74
N ILE A 94 -11.25 28.38 -12.90
CA ILE A 94 -11.43 28.67 -11.47
C ILE A 94 -12.07 30.04 -11.27
N ASP A 95 -11.53 31.06 -11.94
CA ASP A 95 -11.90 32.46 -11.72
C ASP A 95 -13.28 32.80 -12.29
N GLN A 96 -13.78 32.00 -13.25
CA GLN A 96 -15.04 32.25 -13.96
C GLN A 96 -15.07 33.64 -14.61
N ARG A 97 -13.91 34.10 -15.09
CA ARG A 97 -13.74 35.40 -15.74
C ARG A 97 -13.18 35.22 -17.12
N THR A 98 -13.59 36.10 -18.03
CA THR A 98 -12.98 36.18 -19.35
C THR A 98 -11.53 36.63 -19.19
N LEU A 99 -10.62 35.80 -19.68
CA LEU A 99 -9.25 36.19 -19.91
C LEU A 99 -9.25 37.31 -20.95
N ASN A 100 -8.48 38.36 -20.70
CA ASN A 100 -8.32 39.49 -21.61
C ASN A 100 -6.85 39.54 -22.06
N LEU A 101 -6.60 39.18 -23.32
CA LEU A 101 -5.28 39.20 -23.93
C LEU A 101 -5.20 40.35 -24.94
N SER A 102 -4.28 41.26 -24.68
CA SER A 102 -4.03 42.43 -25.51
C SER A 102 -2.65 42.34 -26.18
N ALA A 103 -2.56 42.69 -27.47
CA ALA A 103 -1.33 42.56 -28.26
C ALA A 103 -0.18 43.48 -27.81
N ASP A 104 -0.50 44.54 -27.06
CA ASP A 104 0.45 45.45 -26.41
C ASP A 104 1.12 44.82 -25.18
N ARG A 105 0.44 43.91 -24.47
CA ARG A 105 0.92 43.35 -23.20
C ARG A 105 1.18 41.85 -23.22
N HIS A 106 0.65 41.14 -24.22
CA HIS A 106 0.68 39.69 -24.29
C HIS A 106 1.21 39.22 -25.64
N ARG A 107 2.01 38.15 -25.60
CA ARG A 107 2.50 37.47 -26.80
C ARG A 107 2.53 35.98 -26.54
N LEU A 108 2.23 35.18 -27.56
CA LEU A 108 2.51 33.74 -27.54
C LEU A 108 3.94 33.54 -28.03
N THR A 109 4.75 32.78 -27.30
CA THR A 109 6.17 32.55 -27.60
C THR A 109 6.56 31.10 -27.31
N ILE A 110 7.57 30.59 -27.99
CA ILE A 110 8.27 29.34 -27.62
C ILE A 110 9.64 29.63 -27.00
N ASP A 111 10.03 30.90 -26.95
CA ASP A 111 11.27 31.35 -26.33
C ASP A 111 11.17 31.28 -24.80
N GLN A 112 12.22 30.78 -24.16
CA GLN A 112 12.35 30.73 -22.71
C GLN A 112 12.99 31.99 -22.14
N LYS A 113 13.49 32.90 -22.99
CA LYS A 113 14.07 34.18 -22.59
C LYS A 113 13.01 35.14 -22.08
N VAL A 114 13.28 35.71 -20.90
CA VAL A 114 12.40 36.66 -20.19
C VAL A 114 12.60 38.10 -20.65
N GLU A 115 13.74 38.43 -21.28
CA GLU A 115 14.10 39.82 -21.57
C GLU A 115 13.47 40.38 -22.87
N ASN A 116 13.11 39.52 -23.84
CA ASN A 116 12.31 39.90 -25.01
C ASN A 116 11.90 38.64 -25.81
N PRO A 117 10.87 37.89 -25.38
CA PRO A 117 10.49 36.65 -26.04
C PRO A 117 9.98 36.92 -27.47
N ALA A 118 10.51 36.19 -28.45
CA ALA A 118 10.10 36.31 -29.84
C ALA A 118 8.63 35.85 -30.03
N PRO A 119 7.72 36.72 -30.54
CA PRO A 119 6.33 36.35 -30.71
C PRO A 119 6.13 35.38 -31.86
N LEU A 120 5.25 34.40 -31.66
CA LEU A 120 4.66 33.62 -32.74
C LEU A 120 3.64 34.48 -33.50
N SER A 121 3.50 34.24 -34.81
CA SER A 121 2.55 34.92 -35.69
C SER A 121 1.11 34.44 -35.44
N VAL A 122 0.55 34.82 -34.29
CA VAL A 122 -0.78 34.42 -33.80
C VAL A 122 -1.54 35.68 -33.37
N SER A 123 -2.83 35.76 -33.71
CA SER A 123 -3.70 36.85 -33.26
C SER A 123 -4.05 36.68 -31.78
N MET A 124 -3.78 37.70 -30.95
CA MET A 124 -4.14 37.67 -29.54
C MET A 124 -5.66 37.62 -29.31
N ALA A 125 -6.46 38.23 -30.20
CA ALA A 125 -7.92 38.15 -30.11
C ALA A 125 -8.44 36.73 -30.38
N THR A 126 -7.84 36.02 -31.35
CA THR A 126 -8.20 34.62 -31.63
C THR A 126 -7.76 33.71 -30.50
N LEU A 127 -6.55 33.94 -29.95
CA LEU A 127 -6.03 33.20 -28.79
C LEU A 127 -6.90 33.44 -27.55
N GLU A 128 -7.32 34.68 -27.30
CA GLU A 128 -8.25 35.03 -26.22
C GLU A 128 -9.56 34.27 -26.34
N LYS A 129 -10.18 34.29 -27.53
CA LYS A 129 -11.42 33.56 -27.81
C LYS A 129 -11.25 32.07 -27.53
N LEU A 130 -10.17 31.47 -28.04
CA LEU A 130 -9.87 30.06 -27.85
C LEU A 130 -9.72 29.73 -26.36
N LEU A 131 -8.94 30.50 -25.60
CA LEU A 131 -8.76 30.24 -24.17
C LEU A 131 -10.07 30.37 -23.39
N ASN A 132 -10.89 31.37 -23.70
CA ASN A 132 -12.18 31.57 -23.04
C ASN A 132 -13.21 30.49 -23.38
N GLU A 133 -13.13 29.91 -24.59
CA GLU A 133 -13.99 28.80 -25.03
C GLU A 133 -13.62 27.46 -24.36
N TRP A 134 -12.32 27.18 -24.21
CA TRP A 134 -11.82 25.92 -23.66
C TRP A 134 -11.69 25.91 -22.14
N ALA A 135 -11.47 27.06 -21.49
CA ALA A 135 -11.31 27.13 -20.03
C ALA A 135 -12.48 26.49 -19.26
N PRO A 136 -13.77 26.70 -19.60
CA PRO A 136 -14.87 26.05 -18.89
C PRO A 136 -14.88 24.51 -19.00
N GLN A 137 -14.22 23.93 -20.00
CA GLN A 137 -14.27 22.52 -20.37
C GLN A 137 -13.12 21.68 -19.80
N VAL A 138 -12.15 22.29 -19.11
CA VAL A 138 -10.90 21.60 -18.71
C VAL A 138 -11.13 20.35 -17.86
N ILE A 139 -12.18 20.32 -17.01
CA ILE A 139 -12.53 19.14 -16.22
C ILE A 139 -13.10 18.03 -17.11
N ASP A 140 -13.94 18.37 -18.08
CA ASP A 140 -14.55 17.41 -18.99
C ASP A 140 -13.51 16.80 -19.94
N VAL A 141 -12.57 17.62 -20.43
CA VAL A 141 -11.44 17.17 -21.22
C VAL A 141 -10.59 16.16 -20.42
N PHE A 142 -10.35 16.43 -19.14
CA PHE A 142 -9.61 15.49 -18.29
C PHE A 142 -10.39 14.20 -18.03
N ALA A 143 -11.70 14.30 -17.77
CA ALA A 143 -12.58 13.14 -17.62
C ALA A 143 -12.55 12.25 -18.88
N GLN A 144 -12.62 12.86 -20.07
CA GLN A 144 -12.53 12.13 -21.34
C GLN A 144 -11.18 11.44 -21.52
N ALA A 145 -10.07 12.11 -21.18
CA ALA A 145 -8.75 11.49 -21.24
C ALA A 145 -8.62 10.28 -20.30
N LEU A 146 -9.21 10.35 -19.10
CA LEU A 146 -9.26 9.23 -18.17
C LEU A 146 -10.13 8.09 -18.71
N ILE A 147 -11.32 8.37 -19.26
CA ILE A 147 -12.17 7.35 -19.90
C ILE A 147 -11.40 6.64 -21.01
N HIS A 148 -10.70 7.39 -21.86
CA HIS A 148 -9.88 6.83 -22.93
C HIS A 148 -8.76 5.94 -22.37
N PHE A 149 -8.03 6.40 -21.35
CA PHE A 149 -6.99 5.60 -20.68
C PHE A 149 -7.55 4.29 -20.13
N TRP A 150 -8.67 4.33 -19.40
CA TRP A 150 -9.26 3.13 -18.78
C TRP A 150 -9.84 2.15 -19.81
N SER A 151 -10.24 2.65 -20.98
CA SER A 151 -10.85 1.84 -22.05
C SER A 151 -9.82 1.29 -23.04
N THR A 152 -8.63 1.88 -23.13
CA THR A 152 -7.64 1.51 -24.15
C THR A 152 -6.86 0.24 -23.74
N PRO A 153 -6.90 -0.84 -24.53
CA PRO A 153 -6.12 -2.04 -24.25
C PRO A 153 -4.62 -1.79 -24.35
N SER A 154 -3.86 -2.47 -23.48
CA SER A 154 -2.42 -2.60 -23.62
C SER A 154 -2.05 -3.40 -24.89
N PRO A 155 -0.76 -3.44 -25.28
CA PRO A 155 -0.28 -4.37 -26.31
C PRO A 155 -0.61 -5.85 -26.01
N ALA A 156 -0.81 -6.20 -24.74
CA ALA A 156 -1.25 -7.53 -24.31
C ALA A 156 -2.78 -7.74 -24.42
N GLY A 157 -3.53 -6.77 -24.96
CA GLY A 157 -4.97 -6.86 -25.21
C GLY A 157 -5.86 -6.62 -23.98
N VAL A 158 -5.31 -6.16 -22.86
CA VAL A 158 -6.06 -5.93 -21.61
C VAL A 158 -6.11 -4.43 -21.32
N SER A 159 -7.30 -3.86 -21.16
CA SER A 159 -7.45 -2.47 -20.73
C SER A 159 -7.34 -2.34 -19.20
N PRO A 160 -6.99 -1.16 -18.67
CA PRO A 160 -6.98 -0.94 -17.22
C PRO A 160 -8.33 -1.27 -16.56
N TRP A 161 -9.46 -1.03 -17.23
CA TRP A 161 -10.79 -1.39 -16.72
C TRP A 161 -10.97 -2.91 -16.60
N LEU A 162 -10.57 -3.67 -17.62
CA LEU A 162 -10.65 -5.13 -17.56
C LEU A 162 -9.71 -5.71 -16.51
N TRP A 163 -8.53 -5.10 -16.32
CA TRP A 163 -7.65 -5.43 -15.20
C TRP A 163 -8.34 -5.18 -13.85
N LEU A 164 -8.98 -4.03 -13.67
CA LEU A 164 -9.70 -3.72 -12.43
C LEU A 164 -10.84 -4.72 -12.17
N SER A 165 -11.58 -5.11 -13.21
CA SER A 165 -12.58 -6.18 -13.10
C SER A 165 -11.97 -7.49 -12.59
N ARG A 166 -10.77 -7.86 -13.05
CA ARG A 166 -10.06 -9.07 -12.57
C ARG A 166 -9.60 -8.91 -11.13
N VAL A 167 -9.11 -7.73 -10.73
CA VAL A 167 -8.74 -7.44 -9.34
C VAL A 167 -9.94 -7.65 -8.41
N LEU A 168 -11.12 -7.16 -8.78
CA LEU A 168 -12.33 -7.34 -7.98
C LEU A 168 -12.73 -8.82 -7.90
N GLN A 169 -12.66 -9.56 -9.01
CA GLN A 169 -12.95 -10.99 -9.04
C GLN A 169 -11.98 -11.82 -8.20
N VAL A 170 -10.68 -11.55 -8.32
CA VAL A 170 -9.63 -12.19 -7.52
C VAL A 170 -9.77 -11.82 -6.04
N GLY A 171 -10.12 -10.58 -5.75
CA GLY A 171 -10.41 -10.13 -4.38
C GLY A 171 -11.53 -10.95 -3.73
N LEU A 172 -12.67 -11.13 -4.42
CA LEU A 172 -13.77 -11.95 -3.92
C LEU A 172 -13.34 -13.43 -3.76
N SER A 173 -12.60 -13.96 -4.73
CA SER A 173 -12.08 -15.33 -4.67
C SER A 173 -11.14 -15.55 -3.47
N ALA A 174 -10.27 -14.58 -3.21
CA ALA A 174 -9.34 -14.62 -2.08
C ALA A 174 -10.09 -14.53 -0.73
N THR A 175 -11.13 -13.69 -0.62
CA THR A 175 -12.00 -13.63 0.57
C THR A 175 -12.66 -14.98 0.86
N HIS A 176 -13.15 -15.68 -0.16
CA HIS A 176 -13.76 -17.00 0.00
C HIS A 176 -12.75 -18.08 0.43
N ASN A 177 -11.53 -18.01 -0.09
CA ASN A 177 -10.47 -18.98 0.19
C ASN A 177 -9.77 -18.77 1.54
N ASP A 178 -10.07 -17.69 2.27
CA ASP A 178 -9.46 -17.42 3.57
C ASP A 178 -10.05 -18.32 4.67
N THR A 179 -9.37 -19.43 4.95
CA THR A 179 -9.74 -20.39 6.00
C THR A 179 -9.52 -19.90 7.42
N HIS A 180 -8.83 -18.75 7.60
CA HIS A 180 -8.52 -18.18 8.91
C HIS A 180 -9.42 -16.98 9.26
N ARG A 181 -10.38 -16.65 8.39
CA ARG A 181 -11.32 -15.55 8.59
C ARG A 181 -12.08 -15.67 9.92
N GLN A 182 -12.20 -14.56 10.64
CA GLN A 182 -13.07 -14.44 11.81
C GLN A 182 -14.09 -13.29 11.63
N PRO A 183 -15.40 -13.54 11.76
CA PRO A 183 -16.04 -14.85 11.95
C PRO A 183 -15.86 -15.75 10.71
N ALA A 184 -15.84 -17.07 10.92
CA ALA A 184 -15.73 -18.01 9.81
C ALA A 184 -16.99 -17.97 8.94
N LEU A 185 -16.82 -18.06 7.61
CA LEU A 185 -17.94 -18.22 6.70
C LEU A 185 -18.51 -19.63 6.81
N THR A 186 -19.83 -19.77 6.74
CA THR A 186 -20.46 -21.08 6.60
C THR A 186 -20.13 -21.68 5.22
N GLN A 187 -20.25 -22.99 5.09
CA GLN A 187 -20.04 -23.68 3.80
C GLN A 187 -20.95 -23.12 2.69
N GLU A 188 -22.19 -22.76 3.03
CA GLU A 188 -23.17 -22.20 2.10
C GLU A 188 -22.81 -20.79 1.62
N GLN A 189 -22.35 -19.94 2.55
CA GLN A 189 -21.85 -18.58 2.24
C GLN A 189 -20.61 -18.66 1.37
N SER A 190 -19.63 -19.46 1.80
CA SER A 190 -18.38 -19.75 1.10
C SER A 190 -18.64 -20.24 -0.33
N ALA A 191 -19.48 -21.25 -0.51
CA ALA A 191 -19.87 -21.76 -1.82
C ALA A 191 -20.60 -20.70 -2.68
N GLY A 192 -21.37 -19.78 -2.09
CA GLY A 192 -22.00 -18.68 -2.82
C GLY A 192 -20.98 -17.70 -3.40
N LEU A 193 -19.96 -17.33 -2.62
CA LEU A 193 -18.87 -16.47 -3.08
C LEU A 193 -17.99 -17.16 -4.14
N GLY A 194 -17.72 -18.46 -3.95
CA GLY A 194 -17.05 -19.31 -4.94
C GLY A 194 -17.81 -19.37 -6.28
N ALA A 195 -19.13 -19.52 -6.23
CA ALA A 195 -19.96 -19.54 -7.44
C ALA A 195 -19.96 -18.19 -8.17
N LEU A 196 -20.05 -17.05 -7.46
CA LEU A 196 -19.97 -15.73 -8.10
C LEU A 196 -18.59 -15.45 -8.70
N SER A 197 -17.51 -15.79 -7.99
CA SER A 197 -16.14 -15.59 -8.47
C SER A 197 -15.79 -16.51 -9.65
N GLY A 198 -16.28 -17.76 -9.67
CA GLY A 198 -16.09 -18.70 -10.77
C GLY A 198 -16.97 -18.42 -11.99
N PHE A 199 -18.19 -17.92 -11.78
CA PHE A 199 -19.19 -17.65 -12.83
C PHE A 199 -19.71 -16.23 -12.69
N ALA A 200 -18.91 -15.27 -13.17
CA ALA A 200 -19.25 -13.85 -13.08
C ALA A 200 -20.36 -13.44 -14.07
N ASP A 201 -20.53 -14.16 -15.17
CA ASP A 201 -21.59 -13.93 -16.14
C ASP A 201 -22.96 -14.33 -15.56
N LYS A 202 -23.94 -13.42 -15.61
CA LYS A 202 -25.28 -13.62 -15.05
C LYS A 202 -25.96 -14.89 -15.58
N GLU A 203 -25.98 -15.08 -16.89
CA GLU A 203 -26.71 -16.20 -17.51
C GLU A 203 -26.07 -17.54 -17.13
N GLN A 204 -24.74 -17.62 -17.17
CA GLN A 204 -24.00 -18.81 -16.77
C GLN A 204 -24.19 -19.13 -15.28
N ARG A 205 -24.12 -18.10 -14.42
CA ARG A 205 -24.31 -18.24 -12.98
C ARG A 205 -25.70 -18.74 -12.61
N LEU A 206 -26.75 -18.17 -13.19
CA LEU A 206 -28.13 -18.58 -12.92
C LEU A 206 -28.42 -20.01 -13.42
N LYS A 207 -27.83 -20.42 -14.54
CA LYS A 207 -27.93 -21.82 -15.02
C LYS A 207 -27.29 -22.81 -14.04
N LEU A 208 -26.13 -22.47 -13.48
CA LEU A 208 -25.40 -23.35 -12.56
C LEU A 208 -25.96 -23.33 -11.14
N THR A 209 -26.60 -22.24 -10.73
CA THR A 209 -27.19 -22.09 -9.39
C THR A 209 -28.71 -22.26 -9.39
N MET A 210 -29.27 -22.93 -10.40
CA MET A 210 -30.72 -22.99 -10.63
C MET A 210 -31.51 -23.55 -9.43
N GLU A 211 -30.95 -24.52 -8.70
CA GLU A 211 -31.57 -25.11 -7.49
C GLU A 211 -31.44 -24.22 -6.25
N THR A 212 -30.40 -23.38 -6.18
CA THR A 212 -30.17 -22.43 -5.08
C THR A 212 -29.80 -21.06 -5.67
N PRO A 213 -30.79 -20.34 -6.26
CA PRO A 213 -30.53 -19.15 -7.06
C PRO A 213 -29.63 -18.17 -6.32
N LEU A 214 -28.50 -17.85 -6.95
CA LEU A 214 -27.52 -16.89 -6.48
C LEU A 214 -27.62 -15.65 -7.36
N HIS A 215 -27.85 -14.48 -6.76
CA HIS A 215 -27.91 -13.19 -7.42
C HIS A 215 -26.81 -12.25 -6.94
N ALA A 216 -26.34 -11.37 -7.81
CA ALA A 216 -25.35 -10.35 -7.50
C ALA A 216 -25.83 -9.00 -8.04
N TYR A 217 -26.03 -8.04 -7.14
CA TYR A 217 -26.63 -6.75 -7.43
C TYR A 217 -25.64 -5.61 -7.20
N LEU A 218 -25.68 -4.62 -8.08
CA LEU A 218 -25.23 -3.27 -7.81
C LEU A 218 -26.32 -2.53 -7.02
N VAL A 219 -25.89 -1.68 -6.10
CA VAL A 219 -26.80 -0.96 -5.19
C VAL A 219 -26.98 0.47 -5.69
N ASN A 220 -28.20 0.78 -6.12
CA ASN A 220 -28.59 2.12 -6.54
C ASN A 220 -29.23 2.87 -5.37
N ILE A 221 -28.92 4.15 -5.24
CA ILE A 221 -29.48 5.10 -4.30
C ILE A 221 -30.23 6.15 -5.09
N ASP A 222 -31.52 6.30 -4.79
CA ASP A 222 -32.35 7.37 -5.31
C ASP A 222 -32.28 8.54 -4.33
N THR A 223 -31.69 9.64 -4.78
CA THR A 223 -31.55 10.88 -4.02
C THR A 223 -32.19 12.04 -4.78
N THR A 224 -32.42 13.15 -4.12
CA THR A 224 -32.87 14.40 -4.74
C THR A 224 -31.95 15.50 -4.26
N ASP A 225 -31.23 16.13 -5.19
CA ASP A 225 -30.37 17.27 -4.90
C ASP A 225 -30.97 18.58 -5.47
N ALA A 226 -30.24 19.69 -5.37
CA ALA A 226 -30.69 20.99 -5.88
C ALA A 226 -30.92 21.00 -7.42
N GLN A 227 -30.45 19.97 -8.15
CA GLN A 227 -30.62 19.78 -9.58
C GLN A 227 -31.74 18.78 -9.92
N GLY A 228 -32.40 18.18 -8.92
CA GLY A 228 -33.54 17.29 -9.07
C GLY A 228 -33.27 15.84 -8.63
N PRO A 229 -34.18 14.90 -8.97
CA PRO A 229 -34.01 13.49 -8.63
C PRO A 229 -32.82 12.90 -9.39
N ARG A 230 -31.96 12.19 -8.65
CA ARG A 230 -30.72 11.61 -9.15
C ARG A 230 -30.56 10.20 -8.62
N ARG A 231 -30.12 9.29 -9.49
CA ARG A 231 -29.74 7.93 -9.12
C ARG A 231 -28.23 7.81 -9.06
N LEU A 232 -27.70 7.31 -7.96
CA LEU A 232 -26.27 7.08 -7.75
C LEU A 232 -26.05 5.60 -7.46
N GLN A 233 -24.90 5.05 -7.85
CA GLN A 233 -24.50 3.70 -7.46
C GLN A 233 -23.52 3.78 -6.31
N ILE A 234 -23.66 2.90 -5.31
CA ILE A 234 -22.64 2.75 -4.28
C ILE A 234 -21.40 2.14 -4.93
N PRO A 235 -20.28 2.88 -5.00
CA PRO A 235 -19.12 2.46 -5.79
C PRO A 235 -18.45 1.22 -5.19
N GLY A 236 -18.25 0.19 -6.00
CA GLY A 236 -17.51 -1.02 -5.63
C GLY A 236 -18.22 -1.94 -4.61
N LEU A 237 -19.50 -1.69 -4.31
CA LEU A 237 -20.30 -2.53 -3.42
C LEU A 237 -21.12 -3.55 -4.21
N ALA A 238 -20.93 -4.83 -3.91
CA ALA A 238 -21.74 -5.93 -4.41
C ALA A 238 -22.68 -6.42 -3.31
N LEU A 239 -23.99 -6.45 -3.60
CA LEU A 239 -24.97 -7.14 -2.77
C LEU A 239 -25.20 -8.54 -3.35
N ILE A 240 -24.94 -9.58 -2.55
CA ILE A 240 -25.02 -10.97 -2.98
C ILE A 240 -26.14 -11.63 -2.19
N THR A 241 -27.07 -12.26 -2.90
CA THR A 241 -28.15 -13.03 -2.27
C THR A 241 -28.17 -14.47 -2.78
N ARG A 242 -28.44 -15.42 -1.88
CA ARG A 242 -28.59 -16.82 -2.24
C ARG A 242 -29.81 -17.42 -1.55
N SER A 243 -30.71 -18.02 -2.32
CA SER A 243 -31.89 -18.69 -1.79
C SER A 243 -31.61 -20.18 -1.59
N ILE A 244 -31.80 -20.67 -0.37
CA ILE A 244 -31.66 -22.10 -0.01
C ILE A 244 -32.91 -22.52 0.76
N GLY A 245 -33.84 -23.20 0.08
CA GLY A 245 -35.18 -23.45 0.61
C GLY A 245 -35.91 -22.13 0.90
N GLU A 246 -36.40 -21.96 2.13
CA GLU A 246 -37.04 -20.71 2.58
C GLU A 246 -36.04 -19.68 3.13
N ARG A 247 -34.76 -20.06 3.28
CA ARG A 247 -33.73 -19.19 3.85
C ARG A 247 -33.09 -18.33 2.74
N LEU A 248 -33.00 -17.03 2.99
CA LEU A 248 -32.23 -16.10 2.18
C LEU A 248 -30.91 -15.77 2.87
N ILE A 249 -29.79 -16.09 2.23
CA ILE A 249 -28.47 -15.61 2.64
C ILE A 249 -28.28 -14.23 2.01
N VAL A 250 -27.95 -13.23 2.83
CA VAL A 250 -27.67 -11.86 2.39
C VAL A 250 -26.26 -11.49 2.80
N MET A 251 -25.45 -11.10 1.82
CA MET A 251 -24.07 -10.69 2.04
C MET A 251 -23.78 -9.43 1.24
N ALA A 252 -22.91 -8.57 1.75
CA ALA A 252 -22.35 -7.47 0.96
C ALA A 252 -20.84 -7.63 0.87
N TRP A 253 -20.28 -7.35 -0.29
CA TRP A 253 -18.84 -7.42 -0.49
C TRP A 253 -18.34 -6.13 -1.13
N SER A 254 -17.25 -5.59 -0.60
CA SER A 254 -16.46 -4.56 -1.26
C SER A 254 -14.99 -4.91 -1.08
N LEU A 255 -14.13 -4.42 -1.98
CA LEU A 255 -12.69 -4.64 -1.81
C LEU A 255 -12.16 -3.95 -0.54
N ALA A 256 -12.81 -2.87 -0.08
CA ALA A 256 -12.38 -2.09 1.08
C ALA A 256 -12.82 -2.70 2.41
N ASP A 257 -14.04 -3.20 2.49
CA ASP A 257 -14.68 -3.65 3.73
C ASP A 257 -14.68 -5.19 3.86
N GLY A 258 -14.28 -5.91 2.80
CA GLY A 258 -14.37 -7.36 2.75
C GLY A 258 -15.81 -7.84 2.64
N ILE A 259 -16.08 -9.04 3.16
CA ILE A 259 -17.43 -9.60 3.21
C ILE A 259 -18.15 -9.20 4.52
N GLU A 260 -19.35 -8.68 4.39
CA GLU A 260 -20.28 -8.36 5.48
C GLU A 260 -21.50 -9.29 5.38
N LEU A 261 -21.97 -9.78 6.54
CA LEU A 261 -23.07 -10.73 6.64
C LEU A 261 -24.29 -10.04 7.26
N PHE A 262 -25.48 -10.33 6.72
CA PHE A 262 -26.73 -9.74 7.17
C PHE A 262 -27.80 -10.82 7.38
N ASP A 263 -28.65 -10.63 8.39
CA ASP A 263 -29.78 -11.52 8.64
C ASP A 263 -30.91 -11.30 7.62
N SER A 264 -31.01 -10.10 7.05
CA SER A 264 -32.00 -9.75 6.03
C SER A 264 -31.56 -8.62 5.09
N LEU A 265 -32.31 -8.41 4.00
CA LEU A 265 -32.15 -7.23 3.14
C LEU A 265 -32.47 -5.92 3.87
N GLN A 266 -33.30 -5.97 4.92
CA GLN A 266 -33.63 -4.79 5.72
C GLN A 266 -32.44 -4.37 6.59
N ASP A 267 -31.73 -5.33 7.18
CA ASP A 267 -30.52 -5.05 7.97
C ASP A 267 -29.41 -4.49 7.08
N PHE A 268 -29.26 -5.03 5.86
CA PHE A 268 -28.39 -4.45 4.85
C PHE A 268 -28.77 -3.00 4.53
N ALA A 269 -30.06 -2.71 4.31
CA ALA A 269 -30.56 -1.38 3.98
C ALA A 269 -30.24 -0.33 5.06
N GLN A 270 -30.32 -0.71 6.34
CA GLN A 270 -29.95 0.16 7.47
C GLN A 270 -28.48 0.58 7.46
N THR A 271 -27.62 -0.14 6.73
CA THR A 271 -26.20 0.21 6.59
C THR A 271 -25.88 1.14 5.43
N LEU A 272 -26.86 1.50 4.59
CA LEU A 272 -26.63 2.33 3.41
C LEU A 272 -26.29 3.79 3.74
N PRO A 273 -26.92 4.46 4.73
CA PRO A 273 -26.65 5.87 5.00
C PRO A 273 -25.18 6.14 5.31
N ARG A 274 -24.57 5.33 6.17
CA ARG A 274 -23.13 5.42 6.52
C ARG A 274 -22.17 5.22 5.35
N ARG A 275 -22.64 4.67 4.22
CA ARG A 275 -21.83 4.46 3.00
C ARG A 275 -21.91 5.64 2.03
N ILE A 276 -22.78 6.62 2.30
CA ILE A 276 -23.00 7.79 1.45
C ILE A 276 -22.27 8.98 2.09
N PRO A 277 -21.20 9.49 1.48
CA PRO A 277 -20.47 10.63 2.03
C PRO A 277 -21.38 11.85 2.25
N GLY A 278 -21.31 12.45 3.43
CA GLY A 278 -22.07 13.66 3.79
C GLY A 278 -23.52 13.40 4.23
N LEU A 279 -23.96 12.14 4.30
CA LEU A 279 -25.27 11.77 4.83
C LEU A 279 -25.15 11.35 6.31
N ALA A 280 -26.10 11.78 7.15
CA ALA A 280 -26.13 11.34 8.54
C ALA A 280 -26.59 9.87 8.63
N ASP A 281 -26.07 9.13 9.60
CA ASP A 281 -26.29 7.68 9.75
C ASP A 281 -27.77 7.27 9.83
N ASP A 282 -28.63 8.13 10.39
CA ASP A 282 -30.06 7.87 10.55
C ASP A 282 -30.93 8.41 9.39
N SER A 283 -30.31 8.90 8.30
CA SER A 283 -31.06 9.49 7.19
C SER A 283 -31.81 8.41 6.41
N PRO A 284 -33.09 8.63 6.06
CA PRO A 284 -33.82 7.69 5.21
C PRO A 284 -33.20 7.65 3.81
N VAL A 285 -32.98 6.43 3.31
CA VAL A 285 -32.40 6.19 1.98
C VAL A 285 -33.35 5.35 1.15
N VAL A 286 -33.78 5.89 0.00
CA VAL A 286 -34.49 5.13 -1.02
C VAL A 286 -33.46 4.44 -1.89
N TRP A 287 -33.55 3.12 -2.05
CA TRP A 287 -32.57 2.33 -2.77
C TRP A 287 -33.23 1.23 -3.62
N SER A 288 -32.50 0.76 -4.61
CA SER A 288 -32.90 -0.39 -5.44
C SER A 288 -31.69 -1.27 -5.76
N ALA A 289 -31.95 -2.57 -5.90
CA ALA A 289 -30.97 -3.55 -6.34
C ALA A 289 -31.07 -3.73 -7.86
N TYR A 290 -29.94 -3.65 -8.56
CA TYR A 290 -29.86 -3.87 -10.01
C TYR A 290 -28.84 -4.95 -10.32
N GLU A 291 -29.28 -6.06 -10.93
CA GLU A 291 -28.38 -7.13 -11.37
C GLU A 291 -27.98 -6.87 -12.83
N PRO A 292 -26.71 -6.50 -13.09
CA PRO A 292 -26.26 -6.21 -14.45
C PRO A 292 -26.27 -7.46 -15.31
N GLU A 293 -26.51 -7.26 -16.62
CA GLU A 293 -26.33 -8.31 -17.62
C GLU A 293 -24.83 -8.58 -17.87
N GLY A 294 -24.50 -9.79 -18.29
CA GLY A 294 -23.12 -10.17 -18.59
C GLY A 294 -22.23 -10.30 -17.35
N HIS A 295 -20.96 -9.91 -17.47
CA HIS A 295 -19.93 -10.12 -16.45
C HIS A 295 -20.05 -9.13 -15.27
N PHE A 296 -20.47 -9.62 -14.10
CA PHE A 296 -20.76 -8.78 -12.93
C PHE A 296 -19.60 -7.85 -12.51
N PHE A 297 -18.36 -8.35 -12.44
CA PHE A 297 -17.23 -7.53 -11.98
C PHE A 297 -16.82 -6.41 -12.95
N GLN A 298 -17.24 -6.48 -14.22
CA GLN A 298 -17.02 -5.41 -15.18
C GLN A 298 -17.94 -4.23 -14.86
N ALA A 299 -19.22 -4.52 -14.57
CA ALA A 299 -20.18 -3.54 -14.10
C ALA A 299 -19.80 -2.99 -12.72
N LEU A 300 -19.31 -3.84 -11.81
CA LEU A 300 -18.80 -3.39 -10.51
C LEU A 300 -17.60 -2.43 -10.65
N ALA A 301 -16.64 -2.75 -11.54
CA ALA A 301 -15.50 -1.89 -11.85
C ALA A 301 -15.96 -0.55 -12.45
N GLN A 302 -17.01 -0.54 -13.26
CA GLN A 302 -17.58 0.69 -13.82
C GLN A 302 -18.11 1.62 -12.72
N THR A 303 -18.73 1.10 -11.66
CA THR A 303 -19.23 1.94 -10.56
C THR A 303 -18.11 2.73 -9.86
N LEU A 304 -16.90 2.17 -9.79
CA LEU A 304 -15.71 2.82 -9.25
C LEU A 304 -15.21 3.93 -10.18
N LEU A 305 -15.18 3.68 -11.49
CA LEU A 305 -14.81 4.70 -12.48
C LEU A 305 -15.79 5.87 -12.48
N ASP A 306 -17.09 5.57 -12.45
CA ASP A 306 -18.14 6.59 -12.37
C ASP A 306 -18.02 7.44 -11.10
N LYS A 307 -17.61 6.84 -9.97
CA LYS A 307 -17.29 7.59 -8.75
C LYS A 307 -16.18 8.59 -9.01
N THR A 308 -15.04 8.14 -9.54
CA THR A 308 -13.90 9.02 -9.84
C THR A 308 -14.33 10.18 -10.70
N LEU A 309 -15.06 9.94 -11.80
CA LEU A 309 -15.54 11.02 -12.68
C LEU A 309 -16.42 12.03 -11.93
N ARG A 310 -17.35 11.56 -11.09
CA ARG A 310 -18.19 12.44 -10.24
C ARG A 310 -17.35 13.24 -9.24
N THR A 311 -16.33 12.62 -8.63
CA THR A 311 -15.43 13.31 -7.70
C THR A 311 -14.64 14.41 -8.41
N LEU A 312 -14.13 14.17 -9.63
CA LEU A 312 -13.42 15.19 -10.40
C LEU A 312 -14.30 16.41 -10.70
N THR A 313 -15.56 16.18 -11.08
CA THR A 313 -16.53 17.27 -11.26
C THR A 313 -16.76 18.04 -9.96
N ALA A 314 -16.96 17.33 -8.84
CA ALA A 314 -17.17 17.96 -7.53
C ALA A 314 -15.95 18.79 -7.09
N LEU A 315 -14.73 18.25 -7.21
CA LEU A 315 -13.49 18.95 -6.94
C LEU A 315 -13.34 20.21 -7.80
N GLY A 316 -13.70 20.13 -9.08
CA GLY A 316 -13.74 21.30 -9.96
C GLY A 316 -14.67 22.40 -9.44
N GLN A 317 -15.87 22.04 -8.96
CA GLN A 317 -16.81 23.01 -8.39
C GLN A 317 -16.31 23.58 -7.05
N THR A 318 -15.74 22.75 -6.17
CA THR A 318 -15.13 23.20 -4.93
C THR A 318 -13.99 24.18 -5.20
N ALA A 319 -13.12 23.86 -6.15
CA ALA A 319 -12.00 24.72 -6.52
C ALA A 319 -12.45 26.09 -7.04
N ARG A 320 -13.57 26.14 -7.77
CA ARG A 320 -14.23 27.39 -8.19
C ARG A 320 -14.79 28.17 -7.00
N ALA A 321 -15.57 27.51 -6.14
CA ALA A 321 -16.22 28.13 -5.00
C ALA A 321 -15.20 28.72 -4.00
N GLU A 322 -14.11 27.98 -3.76
CA GLU A 322 -13.06 28.36 -2.81
C GLU A 322 -11.88 29.10 -3.47
N ARG A 323 -11.94 29.37 -4.78
CA ARG A 323 -10.89 30.06 -5.56
C ARG A 323 -9.49 29.48 -5.33
N TRP A 324 -9.34 28.17 -5.57
CA TRP A 324 -8.06 27.49 -5.43
C TRP A 324 -7.02 28.02 -6.42
N SER A 325 -5.74 27.73 -6.18
CA SER A 325 -4.71 27.94 -7.20
C SER A 325 -4.80 26.85 -8.27
N ALA A 326 -4.39 27.18 -9.51
CA ALA A 326 -4.28 26.19 -10.58
C ALA A 326 -3.39 24.99 -10.21
N GLY A 327 -2.35 25.21 -9.40
CA GLY A 327 -1.49 24.15 -8.87
C GLY A 327 -2.22 23.22 -7.90
N ARG A 328 -3.03 23.77 -6.98
CA ARG A 328 -3.81 22.99 -6.01
C ARG A 328 -4.86 22.12 -6.70
N LEU A 329 -5.60 22.69 -7.67
CA LEU A 329 -6.58 21.92 -8.43
C LEU A 329 -5.92 20.77 -9.22
N ALA A 330 -4.78 21.04 -9.88
CA ALA A 330 -4.05 20.00 -10.60
C ALA A 330 -3.62 18.85 -9.70
N LEU A 331 -3.05 19.14 -8.54
CA LEU A 331 -2.66 18.12 -7.57
C LEU A 331 -3.86 17.29 -7.09
N ALA A 332 -4.96 17.95 -6.70
CA ALA A 332 -6.15 17.25 -6.21
C ALA A 332 -6.79 16.33 -7.27
N LEU A 333 -6.87 16.77 -8.53
CA LEU A 333 -7.41 15.96 -9.62
C LEU A 333 -6.48 14.81 -10.00
N ASP A 334 -5.16 15.07 -10.05
CA ASP A 334 -4.17 14.03 -10.32
C ASP A 334 -4.20 12.96 -9.22
N GLU A 335 -4.24 13.36 -7.95
CA GLU A 335 -4.36 12.46 -6.79
C GLU A 335 -5.63 11.58 -6.87
N GLU A 336 -6.79 12.16 -7.15
CA GLU A 336 -8.04 11.39 -7.28
C GLU A 336 -8.00 10.43 -8.49
N ALA A 337 -7.26 10.78 -9.54
CA ALA A 337 -7.02 9.90 -10.67
C ALA A 337 -5.96 8.80 -10.41
N LEU A 338 -5.20 8.89 -9.30
CA LEU A 338 -4.08 7.98 -9.05
C LEU A 338 -4.52 6.58 -8.59
N MET A 339 -5.51 6.50 -7.71
CA MET A 339 -5.90 5.23 -7.10
C MET A 339 -7.33 5.29 -6.60
N PHE A 340 -8.06 4.18 -6.72
CA PHE A 340 -9.31 4.06 -5.98
C PHE A 340 -9.00 3.88 -4.50
N HIS A 341 -9.84 4.48 -3.67
CA HIS A 341 -9.80 4.29 -2.23
C HIS A 341 -10.24 2.86 -1.90
N PHE A 342 -9.27 1.95 -1.83
CA PHE A 342 -9.48 0.54 -1.51
C PHE A 342 -9.24 0.22 -0.03
N PHE A 343 -8.90 1.22 0.78
CA PHE A 343 -8.67 1.09 2.21
C PHE A 343 -9.82 1.72 2.98
N SER A 344 -10.23 1.08 4.07
CA SER A 344 -11.16 1.69 5.01
C SER A 344 -10.51 2.91 5.70
N ALA A 345 -11.32 3.78 6.31
CA ALA A 345 -10.81 4.96 7.01
C ALA A 345 -9.83 4.59 8.15
N GLN A 346 -10.02 3.44 8.79
CA GLN A 346 -9.11 2.95 9.82
C GLN A 346 -7.80 2.45 9.22
N GLU A 347 -7.87 1.68 8.14
CA GLU A 347 -6.68 1.14 7.46
C GLU A 347 -5.81 2.24 6.87
N SER A 348 -6.42 3.30 6.33
CA SER A 348 -5.67 4.47 5.87
C SER A 348 -4.85 5.09 7.00
N LYS A 349 -5.41 5.22 8.20
CA LYS A 349 -4.67 5.71 9.39
C LYS A 349 -3.56 4.75 9.80
N ASP A 350 -3.82 3.45 9.79
CA ASP A 350 -2.83 2.44 10.14
C ASP A 350 -1.68 2.41 9.11
N PHE A 351 -2.00 2.58 7.83
CA PHE A 351 -1.03 2.71 6.75
C PHE A 351 -0.19 3.97 6.89
N GLU A 352 -0.78 5.13 7.18
CA GLU A 352 -0.03 6.36 7.45
C GLU A 352 0.93 6.20 8.65
N GLN A 353 0.47 5.55 9.72
CA GLN A 353 1.34 5.23 10.86
C GLN A 353 2.48 4.29 10.46
N LEU A 354 2.23 3.29 9.63
CA LEU A 354 3.27 2.39 9.12
C LEU A 354 4.29 3.14 8.26
N VAL A 355 3.82 3.95 7.31
CA VAL A 355 4.67 4.76 6.42
C VAL A 355 5.56 5.69 7.23
N SER A 356 5.05 6.29 8.31
CA SER A 356 5.84 7.15 9.20
C SER A 356 6.98 6.43 9.95
N LYS A 357 6.91 5.09 10.03
CA LYS A 357 7.91 4.23 10.69
C LYS A 357 8.84 3.54 9.70
N LEU A 358 8.64 3.72 8.39
CA LEU A 358 9.52 3.11 7.40
C LEU A 358 10.94 3.70 7.53
N PRO A 359 11.98 2.86 7.47
CA PRO A 359 13.36 3.32 7.38
C PRO A 359 13.54 4.35 6.25
N GLN A 360 14.37 5.37 6.50
CA GLN A 360 14.59 6.47 5.54
C GLN A 360 15.05 5.99 4.16
N TRP A 361 15.77 4.88 4.08
CA TRP A 361 16.19 4.31 2.79
C TRP A 361 14.99 3.86 1.94
N LEU A 362 13.89 3.39 2.55
CA LEU A 362 12.67 3.01 1.83
C LEU A 362 11.84 4.21 1.39
N THR A 363 11.89 5.33 2.11
CA THR A 363 11.11 6.52 1.76
C THR A 363 11.72 7.32 0.61
N THR A 364 13.00 7.10 0.34
CA THR A 364 13.78 7.81 -0.71
C THR A 364 14.28 6.91 -1.83
N ALA A 365 14.09 5.59 -1.73
CA ALA A 365 14.49 4.62 -2.74
C ALA A 365 13.79 4.83 -4.09
N ALA A 366 14.43 4.37 -5.17
CA ALA A 366 13.82 4.36 -6.48
C ALA A 366 12.56 3.47 -6.49
N ARG A 367 11.55 3.84 -7.27
CA ARG A 367 10.29 3.07 -7.38
C ARG A 367 10.50 1.62 -7.85
N ALA A 368 11.58 1.34 -8.58
CA ALA A 368 11.94 -0.01 -8.99
C ALA A 368 12.41 -0.86 -7.79
N ASP A 369 13.26 -0.29 -6.93
CA ASP A 369 13.79 -0.98 -5.75
C ASP A 369 12.70 -1.22 -4.70
N ILE A 370 11.81 -0.25 -4.49
CA ILE A 370 10.66 -0.41 -3.59
C ILE A 370 9.76 -1.56 -4.07
N ARG A 371 9.52 -1.67 -5.38
CA ARG A 371 8.74 -2.78 -5.98
C ARG A 371 9.45 -4.12 -5.87
N ALA A 372 10.77 -4.16 -6.06
CA ALA A 372 11.55 -5.37 -5.88
C ALA A 372 11.50 -5.83 -4.42
N TYR A 373 11.75 -4.92 -3.48
CA TYR A 373 11.69 -5.18 -2.04
C TYR A 373 10.31 -5.64 -1.59
N SER A 374 9.22 -5.02 -2.07
CA SER A 374 7.86 -5.43 -1.72
C SER A 374 7.54 -6.85 -2.19
N ARG A 375 8.06 -7.26 -3.36
CA ARG A 375 7.90 -8.64 -3.86
C ARG A 375 8.69 -9.64 -3.01
N LEU A 376 9.93 -9.31 -2.63
CA LEU A 376 10.73 -10.14 -1.73
C LEU A 376 10.05 -10.30 -0.36
N LEU A 377 9.53 -9.21 0.21
CA LEU A 377 8.80 -9.24 1.47
C LEU A 377 7.52 -10.07 1.38
N ALA A 378 6.74 -9.92 0.29
CA ALA A 378 5.54 -10.71 0.06
C ALA A 378 5.84 -12.20 -0.07
N ASN A 379 6.91 -12.56 -0.81
CA ASN A 379 7.38 -13.93 -0.92
C ASN A 379 7.79 -14.50 0.44
N GLN A 380 8.55 -13.73 1.22
CA GLN A 380 8.98 -14.13 2.57
C GLN A 380 7.78 -14.38 3.50
N VAL A 381 6.75 -13.53 3.46
CA VAL A 381 5.52 -13.70 4.25
C VAL A 381 4.75 -14.95 3.80
N ALA A 382 4.54 -15.13 2.50
CA ALA A 382 3.85 -16.30 1.96
C ALA A 382 4.57 -17.60 2.35
N GLN A 383 5.89 -17.60 2.33
CA GLN A 383 6.68 -18.73 2.80
C GLN A 383 6.54 -18.97 4.30
N GLN A 384 6.65 -17.93 5.14
CA GLN A 384 6.44 -18.09 6.57
C GLN A 384 5.06 -18.65 6.90
N GLN A 385 4.01 -18.24 6.17
CA GLN A 385 2.68 -18.82 6.33
C GLN A 385 2.66 -20.31 5.95
N SER A 386 3.24 -20.68 4.81
CA SER A 386 3.30 -22.09 4.37
C SER A 386 4.12 -22.98 5.30
N ALA A 387 5.13 -22.42 5.96
CA ALA A 387 5.99 -23.10 6.93
C ALA A 387 5.45 -23.02 8.36
N GLU A 388 4.27 -22.41 8.58
CA GLU A 388 3.71 -22.15 9.92
C GLU A 388 4.68 -21.40 10.86
N GLY A 389 5.53 -20.54 10.30
CA GLY A 389 6.59 -19.81 11.03
C GLY A 389 7.83 -20.64 11.35
N LYS A 390 7.87 -21.93 10.99
CA LYS A 390 8.97 -22.84 11.31
C LYS A 390 10.16 -22.62 10.39
N THR A 391 11.36 -22.84 10.92
CA THR A 391 12.62 -22.79 10.17
C THR A 391 13.30 -24.15 10.10
N PHE A 392 14.34 -24.29 9.28
CA PHE A 392 15.12 -25.55 9.28
C PHE A 392 15.85 -25.82 10.61
N LEU A 393 15.97 -24.82 11.49
CA LEU A 393 16.51 -24.92 12.85
C LEU A 393 15.42 -24.93 13.93
N ASP A 394 14.15 -24.97 13.56
CA ASP A 394 13.04 -25.07 14.51
C ASP A 394 13.24 -26.29 15.43
N ASP A 395 12.84 -26.20 16.70
CA ASP A 395 13.09 -27.22 17.74
C ASP A 395 14.58 -27.53 18.06
N ILE A 396 15.54 -26.80 17.47
CA ILE A 396 16.96 -26.86 17.87
C ILE A 396 17.28 -25.59 18.68
N PRO A 397 17.59 -25.70 19.98
CA PRO A 397 18.00 -24.55 20.77
C PRO A 397 19.26 -23.90 20.18
N THR A 398 19.40 -22.60 20.38
CA THR A 398 20.67 -21.92 20.07
C THR A 398 21.79 -22.52 20.92
N LEU A 399 23.05 -22.39 20.50
CA LEU A 399 24.18 -22.90 21.26
C LEU A 399 24.20 -22.32 22.70
N LEU A 400 23.86 -21.03 22.85
CA LEU A 400 23.77 -20.37 24.16
C LEU A 400 22.64 -20.94 25.02
N ASP A 401 21.44 -21.12 24.45
CA ASP A 401 20.31 -21.70 25.19
C ASP A 401 20.59 -23.15 25.60
N PHE A 402 21.22 -23.93 24.70
CA PHE A 402 21.60 -25.30 24.98
C PHE A 402 22.67 -25.39 26.09
N ALA A 403 23.67 -24.51 26.05
CA ALA A 403 24.69 -24.42 27.10
C ALA A 403 24.05 -24.09 28.45
N LEU A 404 23.15 -23.10 28.49
CA LEU A 404 22.42 -22.72 29.70
C LEU A 404 21.59 -23.88 30.25
N GLN A 405 20.83 -24.57 29.40
CA GLN A 405 20.02 -25.73 29.79
C GLN A 405 20.90 -26.86 30.34
N THR A 406 22.04 -27.13 29.71
CA THR A 406 22.97 -28.18 30.12
C THR A 406 23.62 -27.87 31.47
N LEU A 407 24.07 -26.62 31.67
CA LEU A 407 24.62 -26.15 32.94
C LEU A 407 23.58 -26.23 34.05
N ASN A 408 22.37 -25.71 33.82
CA ASN A 408 21.28 -25.76 34.80
C ASN A 408 20.90 -27.21 35.15
N ALA A 409 20.80 -28.10 34.17
CA ALA A 409 20.48 -29.50 34.40
C ALA A 409 21.54 -30.20 35.25
N ARG A 410 22.83 -29.95 34.98
CA ARG A 410 23.92 -30.55 35.77
C ARG A 410 23.99 -29.97 37.18
N MET A 411 23.88 -28.65 37.33
CA MET A 411 23.86 -28.01 38.65
C MET A 411 22.68 -28.50 39.50
N GLN A 412 21.51 -28.67 38.90
CA GLN A 412 20.33 -29.24 39.57
C GLN A 412 20.51 -30.72 39.95
N GLN A 413 21.24 -31.49 39.12
CA GLN A 413 21.54 -32.89 39.42
C GLN A 413 22.51 -33.02 40.60
N ASP A 414 23.52 -32.16 40.67
CA ASP A 414 24.52 -32.17 41.73
C ASP A 414 23.95 -31.62 43.05
N HIS A 415 23.07 -30.62 42.96
CA HIS A 415 22.52 -29.88 44.10
C HIS A 415 20.99 -29.72 44.00
N PRO A 416 20.22 -30.81 44.17
CA PRO A 416 18.77 -30.79 43.97
C PRO A 416 18.02 -29.94 45.00
N ASP A 417 18.54 -29.82 46.22
CA ASP A 417 17.91 -29.13 47.35
C ASP A 417 18.20 -27.62 47.40
N ASP A 418 19.07 -27.11 46.53
CA ASP A 418 19.50 -25.70 46.52
C ASP A 418 19.67 -25.17 45.08
N PRO A 419 18.55 -24.97 44.35
CA PRO A 419 18.56 -24.66 42.92
C PRO A 419 19.13 -23.27 42.64
N VAL A 420 20.06 -23.19 41.70
CA VAL A 420 20.64 -21.94 41.20
C VAL A 420 20.48 -21.87 39.69
N ASP A 421 20.07 -20.70 39.19
CA ASP A 421 20.01 -20.43 37.75
C ASP A 421 21.34 -19.86 37.23
N ALA A 422 22.01 -20.62 36.37
CA ALA A 422 23.27 -20.27 35.73
C ALA A 422 23.17 -18.96 34.90
N ALA A 423 21.98 -18.56 34.43
CA ALA A 423 21.81 -17.31 33.69
C ALA A 423 22.11 -16.05 34.53
N ARG A 424 22.12 -16.20 35.86
CA ARG A 424 22.37 -15.13 36.84
C ARG A 424 23.81 -15.10 37.34
N ILE A 425 24.65 -16.00 36.87
CA ILE A 425 26.03 -16.14 37.33
C ILE A 425 26.97 -15.48 36.32
N ASP A 426 27.83 -14.60 36.83
CA ASP A 426 28.92 -14.01 36.08
C ASP A 426 30.24 -14.59 36.56
N ILE A 427 31.11 -14.87 35.60
CA ILE A 427 32.47 -15.35 35.82
C ILE A 427 33.42 -14.19 35.57
N HIS A 428 34.22 -13.92 36.59
CA HIS A 428 35.36 -13.03 36.53
C HIS A 428 36.58 -13.89 36.18
N ASP A 429 36.97 -13.84 34.91
CA ASP A 429 38.11 -14.56 34.37
C ASP A 429 39.39 -13.74 34.52
N ILE A 430 40.32 -14.23 35.32
CA ILE A 430 41.58 -13.55 35.59
C ILE A 430 42.68 -14.15 34.71
N ALA A 431 43.17 -13.37 33.75
CA ALA A 431 44.29 -13.76 32.90
C ALA A 431 45.59 -13.09 33.36
N ILE A 432 46.72 -13.82 33.28
CA ILE A 432 48.04 -13.23 33.48
C ILE A 432 48.53 -12.70 32.13
N GLN A 433 48.64 -11.38 32.02
CA GLN A 433 49.13 -10.73 30.80
C GLN A 433 50.67 -10.71 30.76
N ASP A 434 51.31 -10.51 31.91
CA ASP A 434 52.77 -10.55 32.06
C ASP A 434 53.17 -11.05 33.47
N LEU A 435 53.81 -12.23 33.50
CA LEU A 435 54.32 -12.87 34.72
C LEU A 435 55.44 -12.09 35.41
N LYS A 436 56.23 -11.30 34.67
CA LYS A 436 57.36 -10.52 35.22
C LYS A 436 56.89 -9.23 35.89
N MET A 437 55.80 -8.67 35.38
CA MET A 437 55.20 -7.42 35.85
C MET A 437 54.05 -7.63 36.85
N ALA A 438 53.64 -8.88 37.07
CA ALA A 438 52.44 -9.24 37.85
C ALA A 438 51.17 -8.53 37.34
N TRP A 439 51.07 -8.30 36.03
CA TRP A 439 49.91 -7.68 35.42
C TRP A 439 48.81 -8.72 35.16
N LEU A 440 47.69 -8.52 35.83
CA LEU A 440 46.48 -9.32 35.70
C LEU A 440 45.41 -8.50 34.99
N THR A 441 44.69 -9.13 34.08
CA THR A 441 43.48 -8.58 33.46
C THR A 441 42.28 -9.41 33.90
N GLU A 442 41.18 -8.74 34.19
CA GLU A 442 39.91 -9.36 34.56
C GLU A 442 38.92 -9.13 33.42
N ASP A 443 38.36 -10.21 32.88
CA ASP A 443 37.25 -10.17 31.94
C ASP A 443 36.00 -10.73 32.62
N VAL A 444 34.85 -10.08 32.43
CA VAL A 444 33.61 -10.45 33.12
C VAL A 444 32.59 -10.85 32.07
N MET A 445 32.14 -12.10 32.14
CA MET A 445 31.16 -12.64 31.21
C MET A 445 30.20 -13.60 31.91
N PRO A 446 28.99 -13.81 31.36
CA PRO A 446 28.06 -14.81 31.89
C PRO A 446 28.68 -16.21 31.93
N LEU A 447 28.33 -17.01 32.94
CA LEU A 447 28.79 -18.41 33.06
C LEU A 447 28.51 -19.23 31.78
N THR A 448 27.39 -18.95 31.11
CA THR A 448 27.03 -19.58 29.84
C THR A 448 28.04 -19.29 28.73
N GLU A 449 28.44 -18.03 28.55
CA GLU A 449 29.45 -17.65 27.56
C GLU A 449 30.84 -18.17 27.95
N PHE A 450 31.18 -18.10 29.24
CA PHE A 450 32.43 -18.65 29.75
C PHE A 450 32.54 -20.16 29.47
N SER A 451 31.45 -20.91 29.64
CA SER A 451 31.43 -22.35 29.38
C SER A 451 31.76 -22.72 27.93
N LEU A 452 31.42 -21.84 26.97
CA LEU A 452 31.66 -22.04 25.54
C LEU A 452 33.09 -21.67 25.13
N THR A 453 33.78 -20.86 25.94
CA THR A 453 35.14 -20.38 25.68
C THR A 453 36.20 -21.06 26.54
N TYR A 454 35.79 -21.87 27.52
CA TYR A 454 36.68 -22.59 28.42
C TYR A 454 37.49 -23.67 27.67
N VAL A 455 38.83 -23.53 27.66
CA VAL A 455 39.76 -24.41 26.92
C VAL A 455 40.41 -25.47 27.84
N GLY A 456 39.97 -25.59 29.09
CA GLY A 456 40.56 -26.52 30.07
C GLY A 456 41.87 -26.05 30.69
N GLY A 457 42.23 -26.62 31.84
CA GLY A 457 43.54 -26.41 32.47
C GLY A 457 43.71 -25.08 33.20
N LYS A 458 42.68 -24.24 33.29
CA LYS A 458 42.73 -22.98 34.07
C LYS A 458 42.67 -23.29 35.57
N PRO A 459 43.62 -22.80 36.39
CA PRO A 459 43.53 -23.00 37.84
C PRO A 459 42.33 -22.27 38.44
N ALA A 460 41.66 -22.88 39.43
CA ALA A 460 40.48 -22.29 40.07
C ALA A 460 40.75 -20.93 40.73
N ALA A 461 42.01 -20.64 41.10
CA ALA A 461 42.42 -19.35 41.65
C ALA A 461 42.26 -18.18 40.66
N PHE A 462 42.14 -18.47 39.36
CA PHE A 462 41.95 -17.47 38.30
C PHE A 462 40.49 -17.32 37.87
N ILE A 463 39.56 -17.97 38.58
CA ILE A 463 38.13 -17.89 38.34
C ILE A 463 37.50 -17.28 39.59
N GLN A 464 36.71 -16.22 39.46
CA GLN A 464 35.79 -15.82 40.53
C GLN A 464 34.35 -15.94 40.05
N VAL A 465 33.48 -16.37 40.95
CA VAL A 465 32.06 -16.61 40.66
C VAL A 465 31.27 -15.57 41.45
N LYS A 466 30.42 -14.80 40.76
CA LYS A 466 29.51 -13.85 41.40
C LYS A 466 28.12 -13.97 40.83
N GLU A 467 27.14 -13.73 41.69
CA GLU A 467 25.76 -13.53 41.24
C GLU A 467 25.62 -12.11 40.71
N ARG A 468 24.99 -11.95 39.54
CA ARG A 468 24.92 -10.67 38.80
C ARG A 468 24.26 -9.54 39.58
N SER A 469 23.32 -9.84 40.47
CA SER A 469 22.65 -8.86 41.34
C SER A 469 23.35 -8.65 42.70
N GLY A 470 24.46 -9.34 42.95
CA GLY A 470 25.25 -9.23 44.18
C GLY A 470 24.72 -10.04 45.35
N LEU A 471 23.79 -10.97 45.12
CA LEU A 471 23.28 -11.86 46.15
C LEU A 471 24.37 -12.85 46.61
N PRO A 472 24.34 -13.29 47.88
CA PRO A 472 25.27 -14.30 48.36
C PRO A 472 25.03 -15.62 47.61
N LEU A 473 26.10 -16.18 47.06
CA LEU A 473 26.07 -17.50 46.42
C LEU A 473 26.10 -18.62 47.47
N PRO A 474 25.47 -19.77 47.19
CA PRO A 474 25.65 -20.97 48.00
C PRO A 474 27.11 -21.37 48.11
N THR A 475 27.47 -22.01 49.23
CA THR A 475 28.86 -22.39 49.53
C THR A 475 29.43 -23.42 48.55
N TRP A 476 28.57 -24.24 47.94
CA TRP A 476 28.96 -25.21 46.93
C TRP A 476 29.32 -24.57 45.58
N LEU A 477 28.72 -23.43 45.23
CA LEU A 477 28.94 -22.73 43.96
C LEU A 477 30.18 -21.83 44.02
N ASN A 478 31.34 -22.47 44.08
CA ASN A 478 32.65 -21.81 44.20
C ASN A 478 33.51 -22.04 42.93
N PRO A 479 34.67 -21.34 42.81
CA PRO A 479 35.53 -21.47 41.63
C PRO A 479 35.99 -22.90 41.31
N SER A 480 36.23 -23.72 42.33
CA SER A 480 36.63 -25.12 42.14
C SER A 480 35.49 -25.95 41.56
N TYR A 481 34.26 -25.73 42.03
CA TYR A 481 33.08 -26.37 41.48
C TYR A 481 32.87 -25.99 40.01
N ILE A 482 32.88 -24.68 39.67
CA ILE A 482 32.72 -24.22 38.29
C ILE A 482 33.80 -24.81 37.39
N LYS A 483 35.06 -24.83 37.84
CA LYS A 483 36.15 -25.45 37.08
C LYS A 483 35.85 -26.92 36.77
N ASN A 484 35.50 -27.71 37.78
CA ASN A 484 35.22 -29.14 37.60
C ASN A 484 33.98 -29.36 36.71
N LEU A 485 32.93 -28.55 36.91
CA LEU A 485 31.71 -28.57 36.09
C LEU A 485 32.04 -28.39 34.60
N LEU A 486 32.90 -27.42 34.27
CA LEU A 486 33.29 -27.13 32.89
C LEU A 486 34.29 -28.13 32.32
N GLU A 487 35.10 -28.80 33.16
CA GLU A 487 35.97 -29.89 32.72
C GLU A 487 35.19 -31.19 32.46
N GLU A 488 34.06 -31.39 33.12
CA GLU A 488 33.19 -32.57 32.95
C GLU A 488 32.15 -32.40 31.84
N ILE A 489 31.57 -31.20 31.71
CA ILE A 489 30.56 -30.93 30.67
C ILE A 489 31.24 -30.44 29.39
N ASP A 490 31.34 -31.33 28.41
CA ASP A 490 31.68 -30.95 27.03
C ASP A 490 30.41 -30.49 26.27
N VAL A 491 30.00 -29.24 26.51
CA VAL A 491 28.84 -28.62 25.84
C VAL A 491 29.00 -28.66 24.32
N GLY A 492 30.22 -28.48 23.82
CA GLY A 492 30.51 -28.47 22.39
C GLY A 492 30.20 -29.82 21.74
N SER A 493 30.73 -30.91 22.30
CA SER A 493 30.48 -32.27 21.79
C SER A 493 29.00 -32.68 21.94
N LEU A 494 28.35 -32.29 23.03
CA LEU A 494 26.91 -32.53 23.23
C LEU A 494 26.07 -31.79 22.18
N TYR A 495 26.38 -30.53 21.89
CA TYR A 495 25.65 -29.75 20.89
C TYR A 495 25.91 -30.26 19.46
N ILE A 496 27.15 -30.64 19.12
CA ILE A 496 27.44 -31.28 17.83
C ILE A 496 26.65 -32.58 17.68
N SER A 497 26.52 -33.36 18.76
CA SER A 497 25.73 -34.59 18.76
C SER A 497 24.24 -34.31 18.55
N LEU A 498 23.69 -33.26 19.18
CA LEU A 498 22.31 -32.80 18.96
C LEU A 498 22.09 -32.40 17.50
N LEU A 499 23.00 -31.61 16.93
CA LEU A 499 22.95 -31.19 15.54
C LEU A 499 23.02 -32.40 14.60
N LYS A 500 23.94 -33.33 14.85
CA LYS A 500 24.10 -34.54 14.05
C LYS A 500 22.85 -35.41 14.08
N ALA A 501 22.26 -35.61 15.26
CA ALA A 501 21.01 -36.35 15.41
C ALA A 501 19.88 -35.74 14.57
N ASN A 502 19.72 -34.41 14.61
CA ASN A 502 18.61 -33.71 13.94
C ASN A 502 18.85 -33.39 12.45
N LEU A 503 20.11 -33.25 12.03
CA LEU A 503 20.48 -32.76 10.69
C LEU A 503 21.18 -33.82 9.81
N VAL A 504 21.53 -34.98 10.36
CA VAL A 504 22.27 -36.03 9.65
C VAL A 504 21.68 -37.42 9.89
N ASP A 505 21.54 -37.84 11.14
CA ASP A 505 21.28 -39.23 11.49
C ASP A 505 19.80 -39.62 11.37
N ASP A 506 18.87 -38.73 11.76
CA ASP A 506 17.42 -38.94 11.61
C ASP A 506 16.93 -38.57 10.20
N ALA A 507 16.62 -39.59 9.39
CA ALA A 507 16.19 -39.41 8.01
C ALA A 507 14.87 -38.63 7.85
N GLU A 508 13.93 -38.73 8.80
CA GLU A 508 12.67 -38.00 8.76
C GLU A 508 12.92 -36.52 9.06
N GLN A 509 13.70 -36.21 10.10
CA GLN A 509 14.08 -34.85 10.45
C GLN A 509 14.90 -34.20 9.33
N VAL A 510 15.86 -34.92 8.76
CA VAL A 510 16.65 -34.46 7.61
C VAL A 510 15.75 -34.09 6.44
N THR A 511 14.77 -34.92 6.12
CA THR A 511 13.84 -34.67 5.01
C THR A 511 12.98 -33.44 5.27
N LYS A 512 12.37 -33.35 6.46
CA LYS A 512 11.57 -32.21 6.90
C LYS A 512 12.38 -30.90 6.86
N ARG A 513 13.57 -30.88 7.46
CA ARG A 513 14.43 -29.70 7.55
C ARG A 513 15.03 -29.30 6.20
N LYS A 514 15.37 -30.25 5.33
CA LYS A 514 15.77 -29.96 3.94
C LYS A 514 14.65 -29.29 3.14
N ALA A 515 13.40 -29.71 3.33
CA ALA A 515 12.26 -29.06 2.68
C ALA A 515 12.10 -27.61 3.16
N LEU A 516 12.17 -27.37 4.47
CA LEU A 516 12.13 -26.03 5.06
C LEU A 516 13.30 -25.15 4.56
N PHE A 517 14.52 -25.68 4.53
CA PHE A 517 15.69 -24.95 4.03
C PHE A 517 15.58 -24.60 2.54
N LYS A 518 15.12 -25.54 1.70
CA LYS A 518 14.89 -25.28 0.27
C LYS A 518 13.82 -24.22 0.06
N SER A 519 12.74 -24.25 0.83
CA SER A 519 11.73 -23.20 0.81
C SER A 519 12.41 -21.86 1.09
N GLN A 520 13.11 -21.73 2.21
CA GLN A 520 13.75 -20.47 2.62
C GLN A 520 14.73 -19.89 1.59
N LEU A 521 15.48 -20.72 0.86
CA LEU A 521 16.40 -20.26 -0.19
C LEU A 521 15.70 -19.75 -1.46
N GLN A 522 14.43 -20.11 -1.66
CA GLN A 522 13.65 -19.68 -2.82
C GLN A 522 12.89 -18.37 -2.58
N ALA A 523 12.78 -17.91 -1.33
CA ALA A 523 12.28 -16.57 -1.00
C ALA A 523 13.34 -15.51 -1.29
#